data_AF-A0A1Y1MW11-F1
#
_entry.id   AF-A0A1Y1MW11-F1
#
_cell.length_a   1.000
_cell.length_b   1.000
_cell.length_c   1.000
_cell.angle_alpha   90.00
_cell.angle_beta   90.00
_cell.angle_gamma   90.00
#
_symmetry.space_group_name_H-M   'P 1'
#
loop_
_entity.id
_entity.type
_entity.pdbx_description
1 polymer ?
#
loop_
_entity_poly.entity_id
_entity_poly.type
_entity_poly.pdbx_seq_one_letter_code
_entity_poly.pdbx_strand_id
1 'polypeptide(L)'
;MSSMSSTLVETVSINYEDFNESFLTCGTCLCMYDGNEHTPKLLQCSHTVCLHCLTRIAASQTRDTGSFRCPICRELITIPRGGVQALPPSFLVNQLLDLMSRQRREVIPKCSVHLNQELLFCETCDTVFCTICTGGSHNDSTSTCAEHTIIPFSIAIKRMSEILLYKANECISKLSQAQEGVAKELQRLNDSKEACLEKVNSTFQQLQMMLDKRRQDMVAAVEGLCAEKRKVLEEQHSLIEAEKNKVEQECQGLQYQVEVRNITQRIESLSEKLDAATNLGEPRENSFLSCDFTHNDCFSTIDRNLNDLGRVRTSTTFPSLCTAHIDDEAVAGIEAVVTLSTVDYHGDLRRTGGDPVQAEVLAVEPEGSPVPLSIKVTDCDDGTYKLYFRPPKPGRYGIKIEVFERPIKDNPLYFDVTEHNNPIQVYGGRGSGKDEFMQPVSVAIDDMDQLVYVLDTGNSRIKVLNYDLEFIKHITNEGLNGRSCTGIAVSNHGLVVVNWRTKAVTEMTILGQTLKSFTYNAFQEPIDVAVDKNYGHILVADNGMRCVFVFDAEGKMLFQVRQYIFKFNKRW
;
A
#
# COMPACT_ATOMS: atom_id res chain seq x y z
N MET A 1 -3.63 -19.87 -66.88
CA MET A 1 -2.52 -20.31 -66.01
C MET A 1 -3.14 -21.07 -64.86
N SER A 2 -2.78 -22.34 -64.74
CA SER A 2 -3.46 -23.39 -63.99
C SER A 2 -3.39 -23.17 -62.48
N SER A 3 -4.55 -23.22 -61.83
CA SER A 3 -4.69 -23.39 -60.38
C SER A 3 -4.16 -24.76 -59.97
N MET A 4 -3.08 -24.79 -59.19
CA MET A 4 -2.71 -26.00 -58.46
C MET A 4 -3.55 -26.07 -57.19
N SER A 5 -4.64 -26.82 -57.28
CA SER A 5 -5.40 -27.31 -56.12
C SER A 5 -4.48 -28.26 -55.34
N SER A 6 -4.00 -27.81 -54.19
CA SER A 6 -3.47 -28.70 -53.16
C SER A 6 -4.67 -29.38 -52.50
N THR A 7 -5.03 -30.57 -52.98
CA THR A 7 -5.90 -31.49 -52.26
C THR A 7 -5.18 -31.98 -51.00
N LEU A 8 -5.29 -31.20 -49.93
CA LEU A 8 -5.12 -31.71 -48.57
C LEU A 8 -6.25 -32.72 -48.36
N VAL A 9 -5.90 -34.00 -48.37
CA VAL A 9 -6.77 -35.05 -47.86
C VAL A 9 -7.01 -34.73 -46.40
N GLU A 10 -8.24 -34.35 -46.03
CA GLU A 10 -8.66 -34.31 -44.63
C GLU A 10 -8.53 -35.72 -44.07
N THR A 11 -7.37 -36.02 -43.48
CA THR A 11 -7.26 -37.11 -42.53
C THR A 11 -8.07 -36.69 -41.32
N VAL A 12 -9.29 -37.23 -41.20
CA VAL A 12 -10.06 -37.21 -39.96
C VAL A 12 -9.13 -37.80 -38.90
N SER A 13 -8.56 -36.93 -38.07
CA SER A 13 -7.67 -37.30 -36.99
C SER A 13 -8.54 -37.90 -35.89
N ILE A 14 -8.82 -39.20 -36.01
CA ILE A 14 -9.49 -39.95 -34.95
C ILE A 14 -8.55 -39.88 -33.74
N ASN A 15 -9.01 -39.29 -32.64
CA ASN A 15 -8.25 -39.23 -31.40
C ASN A 15 -7.98 -40.68 -30.94
N TYR A 16 -6.72 -41.08 -31.04
CA TYR A 16 -6.30 -42.48 -30.89
C TYR A 16 -6.56 -43.03 -29.48
N GLU A 17 -6.46 -42.16 -28.48
CA GLU A 17 -6.76 -42.49 -27.09
C GLU A 17 -8.27 -42.70 -26.90
N ASP A 18 -9.10 -41.77 -27.39
CA ASP A 18 -10.56 -41.89 -27.34
C ASP A 18 -11.07 -43.15 -28.07
N PHE A 19 -10.49 -43.51 -29.21
CA PHE A 19 -10.90 -44.70 -29.96
C PHE A 19 -10.52 -46.00 -29.24
N ASN A 20 -9.33 -46.09 -28.65
CA ASN A 20 -8.91 -47.27 -27.88
C ASN A 20 -9.76 -47.45 -26.63
N GLU A 21 -9.97 -46.37 -25.87
CA GLU A 21 -10.78 -46.40 -24.65
C GLU A 21 -12.24 -46.77 -24.95
N SER A 22 -12.79 -46.32 -26.07
CA SER A 22 -14.20 -46.54 -26.41
C SER A 22 -14.51 -47.89 -27.05
N PHE A 23 -13.63 -48.41 -27.92
CA PHE A 23 -13.95 -49.56 -28.78
C PHE A 23 -13.14 -50.83 -28.49
N LEU A 24 -11.97 -50.70 -27.83
CA LEU A 24 -11.05 -51.81 -27.60
C LEU A 24 -10.83 -52.13 -26.12
N THR A 25 -11.60 -51.52 -25.22
CA THR A 25 -11.65 -51.90 -23.80
C THR A 25 -12.91 -52.67 -23.47
N CYS A 26 -12.80 -53.56 -22.49
CA CYS A 26 -13.94 -54.26 -21.95
C CYS A 26 -14.72 -53.36 -21.00
N GLY A 27 -15.94 -52.97 -21.35
CA GLY A 27 -16.81 -52.11 -20.51
C GLY A 27 -17.19 -52.66 -19.12
N THR A 28 -16.69 -53.84 -18.72
CA THR A 28 -16.86 -54.41 -17.38
C THR A 28 -15.61 -54.30 -16.48
N CYS A 29 -14.40 -54.39 -17.03
CA CYS A 29 -13.15 -54.26 -16.27
C CYS A 29 -12.30 -53.07 -16.69
N LEU A 30 -12.67 -52.39 -17.78
CA LEU A 30 -11.94 -51.31 -18.42
C LEU A 30 -10.54 -51.70 -18.92
N CYS A 31 -10.18 -52.98 -18.87
CA CYS A 31 -8.95 -53.49 -19.49
C CYS A 31 -9.10 -53.57 -21.01
N MET A 32 -8.01 -53.27 -21.74
CA MET A 32 -7.95 -53.52 -23.18
C MET A 32 -8.11 -55.01 -23.52
N TYR A 33 -8.79 -55.30 -24.62
CA TYR A 33 -8.91 -56.65 -25.15
C TYR A 33 -7.57 -57.16 -25.69
N ASP A 34 -7.27 -58.42 -25.42
CA ASP A 34 -6.02 -59.08 -25.84
C ASP A 34 -6.28 -60.52 -26.34
N GLY A 35 -5.23 -61.18 -26.81
CA GLY A 35 -5.29 -62.59 -27.25
C GLY A 35 -5.23 -63.62 -26.10
N ASN A 36 -5.17 -63.17 -24.85
CA ASN A 36 -4.88 -63.97 -23.67
C ASN A 36 -6.08 -63.99 -22.70
N GLU A 37 -5.96 -63.34 -21.54
CA GLU A 37 -6.99 -63.37 -20.48
C GLU A 37 -8.17 -62.44 -20.80
N HIS A 38 -7.93 -61.33 -21.51
CA HIS A 38 -8.96 -60.37 -21.90
C HIS A 38 -9.45 -60.62 -23.32
N THR A 39 -9.64 -61.88 -23.71
CA THR A 39 -10.17 -62.20 -25.05
C THR A 39 -11.62 -61.74 -25.23
N PRO A 40 -11.94 -60.99 -26.29
CA PRO A 40 -13.29 -60.45 -26.51
C PRO A 40 -14.26 -61.56 -26.95
N LYS A 41 -15.29 -61.81 -26.14
CA LYS A 41 -16.34 -62.80 -26.41
C LYS A 41 -17.66 -62.09 -26.70
N LEU A 42 -18.33 -62.52 -27.76
CA LEU A 42 -19.60 -61.97 -28.21
C LEU A 42 -20.76 -62.72 -27.55
N LEU A 43 -21.64 -61.97 -26.89
CA LEU A 43 -22.85 -62.49 -26.26
C LEU A 43 -24.00 -62.55 -27.27
N GLN A 44 -25.06 -63.32 -26.96
CA GLN A 44 -26.27 -63.41 -27.80
C GLN A 44 -26.98 -62.06 -27.96
N CYS A 45 -26.85 -61.17 -26.98
CA CYS A 45 -27.32 -59.79 -27.01
C CYS A 45 -26.40 -58.83 -27.82
N SER A 46 -25.44 -59.36 -28.58
CA SER A 46 -24.44 -58.64 -29.38
C SER A 46 -23.43 -57.77 -28.61
N HIS A 47 -23.47 -57.76 -27.27
CA HIS A 47 -22.45 -57.10 -26.47
C HIS A 47 -21.17 -57.95 -26.39
N THR A 48 -20.02 -57.28 -26.39
CA THR A 48 -18.71 -57.93 -26.24
C THR A 48 -18.21 -57.75 -24.81
N VAL A 49 -17.76 -58.82 -24.16
CA VAL A 49 -17.19 -58.81 -22.81
C VAL A 49 -15.95 -59.71 -22.79
N CYS A 50 -14.93 -59.36 -22.01
CA CYS A 50 -13.70 -60.14 -21.98
C CYS A 50 -13.89 -61.48 -21.27
N LEU A 51 -13.13 -62.49 -21.67
CA LEU A 51 -13.22 -63.83 -21.10
C LEU A 51 -12.98 -63.86 -19.60
N HIS A 52 -12.00 -63.11 -19.09
CA HIS A 52 -11.75 -62.97 -17.65
C HIS A 52 -13.01 -62.52 -16.89
N CYS A 53 -13.68 -61.46 -17.36
CA CYS A 53 -14.93 -60.97 -16.76
C CYS A 53 -16.05 -61.99 -16.84
N LEU A 54 -16.21 -62.67 -17.98
CA LEU A 54 -17.24 -63.69 -18.15
C LEU A 54 -17.04 -64.89 -17.24
N THR A 55 -15.80 -65.34 -17.04
CA THR A 55 -15.48 -66.42 -16.10
C THR A 55 -15.85 -66.04 -14.67
N ARG A 56 -15.57 -64.80 -14.25
CA ARG A 56 -15.94 -64.31 -12.92
C ARG A 56 -17.46 -64.14 -12.74
N ILE A 57 -18.14 -63.61 -13.77
CA ILE A 57 -19.61 -63.45 -13.76
C ILE A 57 -20.29 -64.81 -13.73
N ALA A 58 -19.81 -65.77 -14.52
CA ALA A 58 -20.33 -67.13 -14.48
C ALA A 58 -20.10 -67.78 -13.10
N ALA A 59 -18.88 -67.70 -12.54
CA ALA A 59 -18.58 -68.28 -11.23
C ALA A 59 -19.44 -67.70 -10.08
N SER A 60 -19.86 -66.43 -10.20
CA SER A 60 -20.67 -65.74 -9.18
C SER A 60 -22.19 -65.92 -9.38
N GLN A 61 -22.67 -66.00 -10.62
CA GLN A 61 -24.11 -66.00 -10.91
C GLN A 61 -24.69 -67.36 -11.31
N THR A 62 -23.88 -68.37 -11.65
CA THR A 62 -24.37 -69.63 -12.27
C THR A 62 -24.37 -70.85 -11.36
N ARG A 63 -24.55 -70.68 -10.04
CA ARG A 63 -24.54 -71.84 -9.13
C ARG A 63 -25.59 -72.91 -9.43
N ASP A 64 -26.72 -72.59 -10.09
CA ASP A 64 -27.78 -73.59 -10.37
C ASP A 64 -28.53 -73.50 -11.74
N THR A 65 -28.30 -72.48 -12.59
CA THR A 65 -29.22 -72.19 -13.73
C THR A 65 -28.60 -72.17 -15.13
N GLY A 66 -27.31 -72.45 -15.30
CA GLY A 66 -26.64 -72.53 -16.62
C GLY A 66 -26.74 -71.26 -17.48
N SER A 67 -27.11 -70.12 -16.89
CA SER A 67 -27.32 -68.83 -17.56
C SER A 67 -26.95 -67.66 -16.63
N PHE A 68 -26.55 -66.54 -17.19
CA PHE A 68 -26.20 -65.31 -16.47
C PHE A 68 -26.78 -64.08 -17.16
N ARG A 69 -26.84 -62.93 -16.49
CA ARG A 69 -27.30 -61.68 -17.13
C ARG A 69 -26.14 -60.89 -17.69
N CYS A 70 -26.28 -60.39 -18.92
CA CYS A 70 -25.29 -59.52 -19.54
C CYS A 70 -25.03 -58.28 -18.65
N PRO A 71 -23.77 -57.93 -18.34
CA PRO A 71 -23.47 -56.78 -17.49
C PRO A 71 -23.85 -55.43 -18.12
N ILE A 72 -24.03 -55.38 -19.44
CA ILE A 72 -24.32 -54.15 -20.19
C ILE A 72 -25.83 -53.95 -20.38
N CYS A 73 -26.54 -54.94 -20.94
CA CYS A 73 -27.98 -54.82 -21.23
C CYS A 73 -28.90 -55.64 -20.31
N ARG A 74 -28.35 -56.43 -19.38
CA ARG A 74 -29.08 -57.32 -18.45
C ARG A 74 -29.92 -58.44 -19.09
N GLU A 75 -29.81 -58.65 -20.39
CA GLU A 75 -30.43 -59.78 -21.09
C GLU A 75 -29.87 -61.13 -20.59
N LEU A 76 -30.71 -62.17 -20.55
CA LEU A 76 -30.34 -63.48 -20.04
C LEU A 76 -29.57 -64.26 -21.10
N ILE A 77 -28.31 -64.59 -20.82
CA ILE A 77 -27.41 -65.31 -21.72
C ILE A 77 -27.25 -66.75 -21.24
N THR A 78 -27.51 -67.71 -22.11
CA THR A 78 -27.30 -69.13 -21.83
C THR A 78 -25.85 -69.52 -22.06
N ILE A 79 -25.24 -70.25 -21.12
CA ILE A 79 -23.85 -70.71 -21.24
C ILE A 79 -23.81 -71.98 -22.09
N PRO A 80 -22.99 -72.04 -23.17
CA PRO A 80 -22.81 -73.25 -23.97
C PRO A 80 -22.22 -74.42 -23.15
N ARG A 81 -22.35 -75.66 -23.65
CA ARG A 81 -21.85 -76.88 -22.97
C ARG A 81 -20.32 -76.89 -22.70
N GLY A 82 -19.55 -75.99 -23.32
CA GLY A 82 -18.12 -75.78 -23.07
C GLY A 82 -17.80 -74.59 -22.14
N GLY A 83 -18.77 -74.11 -21.37
CA GLY A 83 -18.59 -72.96 -20.48
C GLY A 83 -18.50 -71.63 -21.23
N VAL A 84 -18.16 -70.55 -20.50
CA VAL A 84 -18.03 -69.20 -21.09
C VAL A 84 -16.93 -69.09 -22.14
N GLN A 85 -15.95 -69.99 -22.12
CA GLN A 85 -14.88 -70.05 -23.13
C GLN A 85 -15.42 -70.40 -24.52
N ALA A 86 -16.51 -71.18 -24.59
CA ALA A 86 -17.15 -71.61 -25.82
C ALA A 86 -18.07 -70.55 -26.46
N LEU A 87 -18.18 -69.35 -25.86
CA LEU A 87 -18.85 -68.23 -26.50
C LEU A 87 -18.08 -67.78 -27.76
N PRO A 88 -18.79 -67.37 -28.83
CA PRO A 88 -18.15 -66.92 -30.07
C PRO A 88 -17.16 -65.77 -29.80
N PRO A 89 -15.97 -65.76 -30.44
CA PRO A 89 -15.08 -64.61 -30.39
C PRO A 89 -15.70 -63.43 -31.14
N SER A 90 -15.50 -62.20 -30.66
CA SER A 90 -15.94 -61.02 -31.39
C SER A 90 -15.03 -60.77 -32.59
N PHE A 91 -15.52 -61.08 -33.81
CA PHE A 91 -14.73 -60.94 -35.03
C PHE A 91 -14.36 -59.48 -35.33
N LEU A 92 -15.28 -58.54 -35.09
CA LEU A 92 -15.05 -57.11 -35.31
C LEU A 92 -13.96 -56.57 -34.38
N VAL A 93 -14.01 -56.88 -33.08
CA VAL A 93 -12.98 -56.43 -32.13
C VAL A 93 -11.64 -57.07 -32.46
N ASN A 94 -11.60 -58.35 -32.84
CA ASN A 94 -10.35 -59.00 -33.26
C ASN A 94 -9.78 -58.44 -34.57
N GLN A 95 -10.62 -58.08 -35.55
CA GLN A 95 -10.17 -57.39 -36.77
C GLN A 95 -9.64 -55.99 -36.47
N LEU A 96 -10.29 -55.25 -35.57
CA LEU A 96 -9.82 -53.94 -35.13
C LEU A 96 -8.50 -54.05 -34.36
N LEU A 97 -8.35 -55.05 -33.48
CA LEU A 97 -7.08 -55.36 -32.81
C LEU A 97 -5.97 -55.70 -33.82
N ASP A 98 -6.25 -56.51 -34.85
CA ASP A 98 -5.29 -56.83 -35.91
C ASP A 98 -4.94 -55.58 -36.75
N LEU A 99 -5.94 -54.76 -37.13
CA LEU A 99 -5.73 -53.52 -37.87
C LEU A 99 -4.89 -52.50 -37.09
N MET A 100 -5.14 -52.36 -35.78
CA MET A 100 -4.34 -51.53 -34.88
C MET A 100 -2.92 -52.08 -34.73
N SER A 101 -2.76 -53.41 -34.63
CA SER A 101 -1.44 -54.05 -34.57
C SER A 101 -0.62 -53.84 -35.86
N ARG A 102 -1.29 -53.76 -37.02
CA ARG A 102 -0.67 -53.49 -38.32
C ARG A 102 -0.29 -52.02 -38.50
N GLN A 103 -1.09 -51.08 -37.99
CA GLN A 103 -0.71 -49.66 -37.91
C GLN A 103 0.43 -49.39 -36.92
N ARG A 104 0.64 -50.25 -35.93
CA ARG A 104 1.74 -50.18 -34.94
C ARG A 104 3.11 -50.60 -35.46
N ARG A 105 3.24 -51.10 -36.70
CA ARG A 105 4.59 -51.21 -37.30
C ARG A 105 5.02 -49.81 -37.69
N GLU A 106 5.74 -49.19 -36.76
CA GLU A 106 6.58 -48.01 -36.93
C GLU A 106 6.97 -47.86 -38.40
N VAL A 107 6.40 -46.85 -39.08
CA VAL A 107 6.79 -46.51 -40.45
C VAL A 107 8.20 -45.92 -40.33
N ILE A 108 9.21 -46.78 -40.24
CA ILE A 108 10.61 -46.40 -40.33
C ILE A 108 10.75 -45.74 -41.71
N PRO A 109 10.97 -44.42 -41.80
CA PRO A 109 11.02 -43.75 -43.08
C PRO A 109 12.24 -44.30 -43.83
N LYS A 110 11.98 -44.98 -44.95
CA LYS A 110 13.04 -45.55 -45.78
C LYS A 110 13.46 -44.54 -46.84
N CYS A 111 14.67 -44.68 -47.35
CA CYS A 111 15.14 -43.82 -48.42
C CYS A 111 14.23 -43.91 -49.65
N SER A 112 13.86 -42.77 -50.24
CA SER A 112 13.04 -42.67 -51.45
C SER A 112 13.72 -43.31 -52.68
N VAL A 113 15.05 -43.34 -52.70
CA VAL A 113 15.86 -43.96 -53.77
C VAL A 113 16.20 -45.42 -53.43
N HIS A 114 16.37 -45.74 -52.15
CA HIS A 114 16.80 -47.06 -51.68
C HIS A 114 15.78 -47.66 -50.70
N LEU A 115 14.77 -48.34 -51.25
CA LEU A 115 13.60 -48.90 -50.54
C LEU A 115 13.92 -49.91 -49.42
N ASN A 116 15.14 -50.45 -49.37
CA ASN A 116 15.60 -51.39 -48.36
C ASN A 116 16.57 -50.79 -47.34
N GLN A 117 16.89 -49.49 -47.43
CA GLN A 117 17.73 -48.82 -46.44
C GLN A 117 16.94 -47.92 -45.49
N GLU A 118 17.28 -48.04 -44.21
CA GLU A 118 16.84 -47.16 -43.14
C GLU A 118 17.58 -45.81 -43.21
N LEU A 119 16.87 -44.75 -42.85
CA LEU A 119 17.47 -43.42 -42.73
C LEU A 119 18.20 -43.28 -41.40
N LEU A 120 19.33 -42.60 -41.43
CA LEU A 120 20.14 -42.22 -40.27
C LEU A 120 20.10 -40.70 -40.11
N PHE A 121 20.25 -40.23 -38.89
CA PHE A 121 20.34 -38.81 -38.55
C PHE A 121 21.68 -38.54 -37.87
N CYS A 122 22.39 -37.51 -38.34
CA CYS A 122 23.61 -37.04 -37.70
C CYS A 122 23.30 -35.82 -36.83
N GLU A 123 23.50 -35.94 -35.51
CA GLU A 123 23.25 -34.84 -34.56
C GLU A 123 24.25 -33.68 -34.73
N THR A 124 25.46 -33.96 -35.22
CA THR A 124 26.49 -32.92 -35.41
C THR A 124 26.28 -32.09 -36.68
N CYS A 125 25.65 -32.67 -37.70
CA CYS A 125 25.40 -32.00 -38.98
C CYS A 125 23.94 -31.59 -39.19
N ASP A 126 23.03 -32.03 -38.32
CA ASP A 126 21.57 -31.84 -38.45
C ASP A 126 21.02 -32.33 -39.81
N THR A 127 21.57 -33.45 -40.32
CA THR A 127 21.22 -33.99 -41.64
C THR A 127 20.70 -35.42 -41.54
N VAL A 128 19.63 -35.70 -42.29
CA VAL A 128 19.07 -37.05 -42.49
C VAL A 128 19.64 -37.62 -43.79
N PHE A 129 20.18 -38.84 -43.74
CA PHE A 129 20.80 -39.46 -44.91
C PHE A 129 20.65 -40.98 -44.93
N CYS A 130 20.90 -41.58 -46.10
CA CYS A 130 21.00 -43.01 -46.29
C CYS A 130 22.45 -43.39 -46.63
N THR A 131 22.97 -44.47 -46.07
CA THR A 131 24.40 -44.86 -46.22
C THR A 131 24.81 -45.10 -47.67
N ILE A 132 23.89 -45.55 -48.52
CA ILE A 132 24.13 -45.80 -49.95
C ILE A 132 24.16 -44.48 -50.74
N CYS A 133 23.28 -43.54 -50.39
CA CYS A 133 23.14 -42.24 -51.05
C CYS A 133 24.41 -41.39 -50.89
N THR A 134 25.04 -41.48 -49.72
CA THR A 134 26.20 -40.69 -49.35
C THR A 134 27.51 -41.47 -49.46
N GLY A 135 27.48 -42.74 -49.91
CA GLY A 135 28.69 -43.58 -50.01
C GLY A 135 29.42 -43.78 -48.68
N GLY A 136 28.72 -43.64 -47.55
CA GLY A 136 29.31 -43.66 -46.20
C GLY A 136 29.83 -42.32 -45.70
N SER A 137 29.77 -41.23 -46.48
CA SER A 137 30.21 -39.88 -46.07
C SER A 137 29.16 -38.82 -46.41
N HIS A 138 28.50 -38.24 -45.41
CA HIS A 138 27.47 -37.21 -45.60
C HIS A 138 28.03 -35.78 -45.55
N ASN A 139 29.35 -35.62 -45.78
CA ASN A 139 30.05 -34.36 -45.57
C ASN A 139 29.95 -33.46 -46.81
N ASP A 140 29.16 -32.38 -46.72
CA ASP A 140 29.36 -31.20 -47.57
C ASP A 140 30.62 -30.48 -47.08
N SER A 141 31.76 -30.81 -47.71
CA SER A 141 33.02 -30.08 -47.92
C SER A 141 33.57 -29.01 -46.92
N THR A 142 33.02 -28.80 -45.72
CA THR A 142 33.40 -27.65 -44.86
C THR A 142 33.62 -27.92 -43.37
N SER A 143 33.42 -29.15 -42.86
CA SER A 143 33.58 -29.42 -41.42
C SER A 143 34.67 -30.45 -41.11
N THR A 144 35.74 -29.99 -40.43
CA THR A 144 36.83 -30.80 -39.86
C THR A 144 36.44 -31.39 -38.50
N CYS A 145 35.42 -32.25 -38.46
CA CYS A 145 34.99 -32.93 -37.24
C CYS A 145 35.26 -34.44 -37.39
N ALA A 146 36.12 -35.00 -36.54
CA ALA A 146 36.58 -36.40 -36.68
C ALA A 146 35.59 -37.45 -36.16
N GLU A 147 34.57 -37.04 -35.38
CA GLU A 147 33.58 -37.95 -34.80
C GLU A 147 32.17 -37.35 -34.93
N HIS A 148 31.30 -38.03 -35.67
CA HIS A 148 29.89 -37.64 -35.88
C HIS A 148 29.00 -38.60 -35.10
N THR A 149 28.14 -38.07 -34.22
CA THR A 149 27.13 -38.87 -33.53
C THR A 149 25.98 -39.17 -34.50
N ILE A 150 25.90 -40.42 -34.94
CA ILE A 150 24.89 -40.89 -35.89
C ILE A 150 23.93 -41.83 -35.16
N ILE A 151 22.65 -41.54 -35.23
CA ILE A 151 21.58 -42.35 -34.64
C ILE A 151 20.57 -42.77 -35.73
N PRO A 152 19.88 -43.90 -35.57
CA PRO A 152 18.74 -44.24 -36.42
C PRO A 152 17.70 -43.11 -36.44
N PHE A 153 17.20 -42.76 -37.63
CA PHE A 153 16.25 -41.65 -37.78
C PHE A 153 14.95 -41.88 -37.01
N SER A 154 14.53 -43.13 -36.81
CA SER A 154 13.40 -43.50 -35.96
C SER A 154 13.57 -43.07 -34.50
N ILE A 155 14.79 -43.22 -33.95
CA ILE A 155 15.13 -42.79 -32.58
C ILE A 155 15.21 -41.26 -32.51
N ALA A 156 15.78 -40.62 -33.54
CA ALA A 156 15.86 -39.16 -33.63
C ALA A 156 14.46 -38.52 -33.65
N ILE A 157 13.55 -39.00 -34.52
CA ILE A 157 12.17 -38.52 -34.58
C ILE A 157 11.47 -38.68 -33.24
N LYS A 158 11.59 -39.85 -32.60
CA LYS A 158 10.93 -40.11 -31.32
C LYS A 158 11.42 -39.13 -30.24
N ARG A 159 12.74 -38.99 -30.07
CA ARG A 159 13.33 -38.06 -29.09
C ARG A 159 12.97 -36.61 -29.37
N MET A 160 13.06 -36.18 -30.63
CA MET A 160 12.72 -34.80 -31.01
C MET A 160 11.22 -34.52 -30.83
N SER A 161 10.35 -35.48 -31.11
CA SER A 161 8.91 -35.36 -30.87
C SER A 161 8.58 -35.24 -29.37
N GLU A 162 9.24 -36.02 -28.52
CA GLU A 162 9.10 -35.94 -27.06
C GLU A 162 9.59 -34.59 -26.51
N ILE A 163 10.73 -34.07 -27.01
CA ILE A 163 11.25 -32.75 -26.63
C ILE A 163 10.31 -31.62 -27.09
N LEU A 164 9.79 -31.71 -28.32
CA LEU A 164 8.84 -30.74 -28.86
C LEU A 164 7.53 -30.75 -28.06
N LEU A 165 6.98 -31.92 -27.73
CA LEU A 165 5.81 -32.05 -26.88
C LEU A 165 6.06 -31.51 -25.47
N TYR A 166 7.22 -31.79 -24.88
CA TYR A 166 7.60 -31.23 -23.58
C TYR A 166 7.64 -29.70 -23.60
N LYS A 167 8.34 -29.09 -24.58
CA LYS A 167 8.40 -27.62 -24.73
C LYS A 167 7.05 -27.01 -25.06
N ALA A 168 6.23 -27.68 -25.87
CA ALA A 168 4.88 -27.25 -26.18
C ALA A 168 4.00 -27.24 -24.92
N ASN A 169 4.03 -28.31 -24.13
CA ASN A 169 3.31 -28.40 -22.86
C ASN A 169 3.81 -27.37 -21.83
N GLU A 170 5.12 -27.10 -21.78
CA GLU A 170 5.69 -26.04 -20.94
C GLU A 170 5.18 -24.65 -21.38
N CYS A 171 5.13 -24.40 -22.69
CA CYS A 171 4.60 -23.16 -23.26
C CYS A 171 3.11 -22.99 -22.96
N ILE A 172 2.30 -24.05 -23.17
CA ILE A 172 0.88 -24.06 -22.85
C ILE A 172 0.67 -23.78 -21.36
N SER A 173 1.43 -24.44 -20.48
CA SER A 173 1.36 -24.21 -19.03
C SER A 173 1.62 -22.74 -18.67
N LYS A 174 2.68 -22.14 -19.21
CA LYS A 174 2.99 -20.71 -19.00
C LYS A 174 1.90 -19.78 -19.55
N LEU A 175 1.35 -20.09 -20.74
CA LEU A 175 0.26 -19.31 -21.34
C LEU A 175 -1.04 -19.44 -20.55
N SER A 176 -1.36 -20.62 -20.04
CA SER A 176 -2.53 -20.85 -19.18
C SER A 176 -2.41 -20.08 -17.86
N GLN A 177 -1.22 -20.05 -17.25
CA GLN A 177 -0.96 -19.22 -16.06
C GLN A 177 -1.12 -17.71 -16.37
N ALA A 178 -0.58 -17.25 -17.51
CA ALA A 178 -0.74 -15.87 -17.94
C ALA A 178 -2.22 -15.51 -18.20
N GLN A 179 -2.97 -16.42 -18.83
CA GLN A 179 -4.40 -16.26 -19.09
C GLN A 179 -5.20 -16.15 -17.78
N GLU A 180 -4.94 -17.03 -16.80
CA GLU A 180 -5.58 -16.97 -15.48
C GLU A 180 -5.25 -15.66 -14.76
N GLY A 181 -3.99 -15.20 -14.85
CA GLY A 181 -3.57 -13.91 -14.30
C GLY A 181 -4.34 -12.72 -14.90
N VAL A 182 -4.47 -12.67 -16.22
CA VAL A 182 -5.24 -11.63 -16.91
C VAL A 182 -6.74 -11.70 -16.56
N ALA A 183 -7.31 -12.91 -16.47
CA ALA A 183 -8.70 -13.09 -16.08
C ALA A 183 -8.98 -12.56 -14.65
N LYS A 184 -8.07 -12.82 -13.70
CA LYS A 184 -8.17 -12.28 -12.33
C LYS A 184 -8.10 -10.75 -12.31
N GLU A 185 -7.26 -10.14 -13.15
CA GLU A 185 -7.19 -8.67 -13.23
C GLU A 185 -8.43 -8.04 -13.87
N LEU A 186 -9.02 -8.69 -14.87
CA LEU A 186 -10.31 -8.23 -15.41
C LEU A 186 -11.40 -8.23 -14.33
N GLN A 187 -11.43 -9.25 -13.47
CA GLN A 187 -12.35 -9.30 -12.34
C GLN A 187 -12.05 -8.17 -11.33
N ARG A 188 -10.78 -8.04 -10.90
CA ARG A 188 -10.36 -6.97 -9.97
C ARG A 188 -10.67 -5.56 -10.48
N LEU A 189 -10.54 -5.33 -11.78
CA LEU A 189 -10.90 -4.06 -12.41
C LEU A 189 -12.40 -3.75 -12.29
N ASN A 190 -13.26 -4.77 -12.47
CA ASN A 190 -14.70 -4.60 -12.30
C ASN A 190 -15.05 -4.34 -10.83
N ASP A 191 -14.47 -5.08 -9.89
CA ASP A 191 -14.68 -4.88 -8.46
C ASP A 191 -14.21 -3.47 -8.02
N SER A 192 -13.04 -3.04 -8.51
CA SER A 192 -12.49 -1.70 -8.25
C SER A 192 -13.37 -0.59 -8.82
N LYS A 193 -13.94 -0.79 -10.01
CA LYS A 193 -14.92 0.14 -10.61
C LYS A 193 -16.16 0.27 -9.73
N GLU A 194 -16.74 -0.83 -9.27
CA GLU A 194 -17.92 -0.81 -8.41
C GLU A 194 -17.63 -0.10 -7.08
N ALA A 195 -16.51 -0.43 -6.43
CA ALA A 195 -16.07 0.23 -5.20
C ALA A 195 -15.83 1.75 -5.40
N CYS A 196 -15.27 2.15 -6.55
CA CYS A 196 -15.07 3.55 -6.88
C CYS A 196 -16.42 4.29 -7.04
N LEU A 197 -17.37 3.68 -7.75
CA LEU A 197 -18.72 4.24 -7.90
C LEU A 197 -19.45 4.37 -6.55
N GLU A 198 -19.33 3.38 -5.68
CA GLU A 198 -19.90 3.45 -4.33
C GLU A 198 -19.25 4.57 -3.50
N LYS A 199 -17.93 4.73 -3.59
CA LYS A 199 -17.22 5.82 -2.90
C LYS A 199 -17.62 7.20 -3.41
N VAL A 200 -17.79 7.36 -4.72
CA VAL A 200 -18.34 8.59 -5.32
C VAL A 200 -19.73 8.85 -4.75
N ASN A 201 -20.64 7.88 -4.85
CA ASN A 201 -22.03 8.04 -4.40
C ASN A 201 -22.13 8.38 -2.91
N SER A 202 -21.39 7.67 -2.05
CA SER A 202 -21.39 7.91 -0.60
C SER A 202 -20.82 9.28 -0.23
N THR A 203 -19.75 9.74 -0.91
CA THR A 203 -19.18 11.09 -0.68
C THR A 203 -20.20 12.18 -1.05
N PHE A 204 -20.86 12.04 -2.20
CA PHE A 204 -21.88 13.01 -2.62
C PHE A 204 -23.13 12.97 -1.74
N GLN A 205 -23.54 11.81 -1.22
CA GLN A 205 -24.61 11.70 -0.22
C GLN A 205 -24.25 12.44 1.07
N GLN A 206 -23.02 12.32 1.57
CA GLN A 206 -22.57 13.06 2.76
C GLN A 206 -22.59 14.58 2.53
N LEU A 207 -22.14 15.03 1.35
CA LEU A 207 -22.20 16.45 0.98
C LEU A 207 -23.64 16.96 0.91
N GLN A 208 -24.57 16.18 0.33
CA GLN A 208 -26.00 16.49 0.33
C GLN A 208 -26.54 16.62 1.75
N MET A 209 -26.20 15.69 2.66
CA MET A 209 -26.62 15.77 4.07
C MET A 209 -26.11 17.04 4.76
N MET A 210 -24.85 17.44 4.53
CA MET A 210 -24.30 18.67 5.09
C MET A 210 -25.00 19.92 4.54
N LEU A 211 -25.31 19.95 3.24
CA LEU A 211 -26.06 21.03 2.61
C LEU A 211 -27.50 21.10 3.15
N ASP A 212 -28.17 19.95 3.29
CA ASP A 212 -29.52 19.88 3.84
C ASP A 212 -29.58 20.30 5.31
N LYS A 213 -28.58 19.93 6.12
CA LYS A 213 -28.47 20.41 7.50
C LYS A 213 -28.34 21.93 7.53
N ARG A 214 -27.44 22.50 6.72
CA ARG A 214 -27.28 23.97 6.64
C ARG A 214 -28.57 24.65 6.18
N ARG A 215 -29.29 24.06 5.23
CA ARG A 215 -30.62 24.54 4.82
C ARG A 215 -31.61 24.55 5.98
N GLN A 216 -31.68 23.46 6.76
CA GLN A 216 -32.56 23.36 7.94
C GLN A 216 -32.18 24.40 8.99
N ASP A 217 -30.90 24.59 9.29
CA ASP A 217 -30.44 25.60 10.25
C ASP A 217 -30.85 27.02 9.83
N MET A 218 -30.73 27.35 8.55
CA MET A 218 -31.15 28.66 8.01
C MET A 218 -32.66 28.86 8.08
N VAL A 219 -33.45 27.83 7.78
CA VAL A 219 -34.92 27.88 7.91
C VAL A 219 -35.32 28.07 9.37
N ALA A 220 -34.72 27.31 10.30
CA ALA A 220 -34.99 27.43 11.73
C ALA A 220 -34.62 28.83 12.27
N ALA A 221 -33.51 29.41 11.79
CA ALA A 221 -33.12 30.78 12.16
C ALA A 221 -34.16 31.82 11.70
N VAL A 222 -34.68 31.69 10.48
CA VAL A 222 -35.76 32.54 9.95
C VAL A 222 -37.04 32.40 10.79
N GLU A 223 -37.46 31.17 11.06
CA GLU A 223 -38.66 30.89 11.85
C GLU A 223 -38.52 31.43 13.28
N GLY A 224 -37.35 31.26 13.91
CA GLY A 224 -37.06 31.77 15.25
C GLY A 224 -37.08 33.30 15.33
N LEU A 225 -36.43 33.99 14.38
CA LEU A 225 -36.44 35.46 14.32
C LEU A 225 -37.85 36.01 14.07
N CYS A 226 -38.63 35.34 13.21
CA CYS A 226 -40.02 35.71 12.97
C CYS A 226 -40.89 35.52 14.22
N ALA A 227 -40.70 34.42 14.96
CA ALA A 227 -41.43 34.14 16.19
C ALA A 227 -41.14 35.20 17.27
N GLU A 228 -39.89 35.60 17.45
CA GLU A 228 -39.52 36.61 18.45
C GLU A 228 -40.10 37.99 18.11
N LYS A 229 -39.96 38.45 16.86
CA LYS A 229 -40.58 39.70 16.39
C LYS A 229 -42.10 39.68 16.54
N ARG A 230 -42.74 38.54 16.22
CA ARG A 230 -44.18 38.34 16.38
C ARG A 230 -44.61 38.47 17.85
N LYS A 231 -43.89 37.83 18.76
CA LYS A 231 -44.18 37.87 20.19
C LYS A 231 -44.21 39.29 20.73
N VAL A 232 -43.22 40.12 20.38
CA VAL A 232 -43.16 41.53 20.80
C VAL A 232 -44.38 42.32 20.29
N LEU A 233 -44.77 42.08 19.03
CA LEU A 233 -45.94 42.73 18.43
C LEU A 233 -47.26 42.26 19.05
N GLU A 234 -47.42 40.97 19.34
CA GLU A 234 -48.61 40.41 19.99
C GLU A 234 -48.78 40.91 21.43
N GLU A 235 -47.67 41.03 22.18
CA GLU A 235 -47.66 41.63 23.53
C GLU A 235 -48.06 43.11 23.48
N GLN A 236 -47.49 43.88 22.53
CA GLN A 236 -47.88 45.29 22.34
C GLN A 236 -49.35 45.42 21.93
N HIS A 237 -49.83 44.58 21.00
CA HIS A 237 -51.23 44.58 20.57
C HIS A 237 -52.16 44.31 21.74
N SER A 238 -51.87 43.29 22.56
CA SER A 238 -52.66 42.95 23.74
C SER A 238 -52.74 44.09 24.76
N LEU A 239 -51.62 44.82 24.95
CA LEU A 239 -51.57 45.98 25.83
C LEU A 239 -52.45 47.13 25.29
N ILE A 240 -52.35 47.42 24.00
CA ILE A 240 -53.16 48.46 23.33
C ILE A 240 -54.65 48.10 23.43
N GLU A 241 -55.01 46.85 23.19
CA GLU A 241 -56.39 46.36 23.29
C GLU A 241 -56.95 46.49 24.72
N ALA A 242 -56.15 46.16 25.74
CA ALA A 242 -56.54 46.32 27.14
C ALA A 242 -56.78 47.78 27.52
N GLU A 243 -55.87 48.69 27.14
CA GLU A 243 -56.04 50.13 27.41
C GLU A 243 -57.21 50.74 26.64
N LYS A 244 -57.41 50.35 25.37
CA LYS A 244 -58.58 50.74 24.58
C LYS A 244 -59.88 50.33 25.26
N ASN A 245 -59.98 49.08 25.71
CA ASN A 245 -61.19 48.57 26.37
C ASN A 245 -61.49 49.31 27.68
N LYS A 246 -60.46 49.68 28.47
CA LYS A 246 -60.63 50.50 29.68
C LYS A 246 -61.20 51.88 29.35
N VAL A 247 -60.65 52.54 28.32
CA VAL A 247 -61.14 53.85 27.87
C VAL A 247 -62.58 53.75 27.37
N GLU A 248 -62.93 52.72 26.59
CA GLU A 248 -64.30 52.48 26.13
C GLU A 248 -65.28 52.29 27.29
N GLN A 249 -64.92 51.53 28.33
CA GLN A 249 -65.74 51.36 29.53
C GLN A 249 -65.93 52.68 30.30
N GLU A 250 -64.86 53.47 30.46
CA GLU A 250 -64.95 54.80 31.09
C GLU A 250 -65.89 55.73 30.30
N CYS A 251 -65.80 55.71 28.97
CA CYS A 251 -66.69 56.45 28.06
C CYS A 251 -68.15 56.02 28.15
N GLN A 252 -68.46 54.72 28.23
CA GLN A 252 -69.83 54.24 28.43
C GLN A 252 -70.40 54.71 29.79
N GLY A 253 -69.57 54.76 30.83
CA GLY A 253 -69.94 55.25 32.16
C GLY A 253 -70.27 56.75 32.22
N LEU A 254 -69.86 57.54 31.22
CA LEU A 254 -70.18 58.98 31.11
C LEU A 254 -71.63 59.25 30.70
N GLN A 255 -72.31 58.30 30.05
CA GLN A 255 -73.67 58.49 29.53
C GLN A 255 -74.73 58.74 30.62
N TYR A 256 -74.39 58.49 31.89
CA TYR A 256 -75.29 58.60 33.04
C TYR A 256 -74.85 59.64 34.10
N GLN A 257 -73.85 60.49 33.83
CA GLN A 257 -73.37 61.50 34.80
C GLN A 257 -73.99 62.89 34.61
N VAL A 258 -74.36 63.54 35.71
CA VAL A 258 -75.03 64.87 35.73
C VAL A 258 -74.16 65.97 36.39
N GLU A 259 -73.08 65.61 37.11
CA GLU A 259 -72.21 66.59 37.80
C GLU A 259 -71.02 67.05 36.95
N VAL A 260 -70.97 68.36 36.64
CA VAL A 260 -69.93 69.00 35.81
C VAL A 260 -68.51 68.85 36.38
N ARG A 261 -68.36 68.85 37.70
CA ARG A 261 -67.05 68.73 38.37
C ARG A 261 -66.41 67.35 38.12
N ASN A 262 -67.22 66.29 38.14
CA ASN A 262 -66.75 64.93 37.88
C ASN A 262 -66.38 64.72 36.40
N ILE A 263 -67.10 65.39 35.50
CA ILE A 263 -66.78 65.38 34.05
C ILE A 263 -65.42 66.04 33.81
N THR A 264 -65.15 67.18 34.44
CA THR A 264 -63.89 67.93 34.23
C THR A 264 -62.67 67.16 34.74
N GLN A 265 -62.75 66.56 35.94
CA GLN A 265 -61.69 65.72 36.50
C GLN A 265 -61.39 64.48 35.63
N ARG A 266 -62.42 63.93 34.97
CA ARG A 266 -62.26 62.79 34.04
C ARG A 266 -61.69 63.21 32.68
N ILE A 267 -61.99 64.42 32.20
CA ILE A 267 -61.36 64.98 30.99
C ILE A 267 -59.85 65.16 31.21
N GLU A 268 -59.44 65.66 32.38
CA GLU A 268 -58.01 65.75 32.75
C GLU A 268 -57.37 64.35 32.75
N SER A 269 -58.01 63.36 33.36
CA SER A 269 -57.52 61.97 33.37
C SER A 269 -57.44 61.33 31.98
N LEU A 270 -58.42 61.57 31.10
CA LEU A 270 -58.38 61.08 29.72
C LEU A 270 -57.33 61.81 28.87
N SER A 271 -57.07 63.08 29.15
CA SER A 271 -56.02 63.86 28.49
C SER A 271 -54.62 63.32 28.86
N GLU A 272 -54.39 62.99 30.14
CA GLU A 272 -53.16 62.32 30.58
C GLU A 272 -52.99 60.93 29.94
N LYS A 273 -54.08 60.16 29.77
CA LYS A 273 -54.04 58.86 29.07
C LYS A 273 -53.82 59.01 27.56
N LEU A 274 -54.30 60.09 26.95
CA LEU A 274 -54.07 60.39 25.54
C LEU A 274 -52.58 60.70 25.27
N ASP A 275 -51.94 61.43 26.19
CA ASP A 275 -50.49 61.66 26.18
C ASP A 275 -49.71 60.36 26.41
N ALA A 276 -50.21 59.43 27.22
CA ALA A 276 -49.62 58.09 27.35
C ALA A 276 -49.80 57.21 26.10
N ALA A 277 -50.92 57.36 25.38
CA ALA A 277 -51.25 56.59 24.19
C ALA A 277 -50.42 56.98 22.96
N THR A 278 -49.95 58.23 22.86
CA THR A 278 -49.02 58.63 21.77
C THR A 278 -47.71 57.83 21.79
N ASN A 279 -47.23 57.40 22.97
CA ASN A 279 -46.07 56.52 23.11
C ASN A 279 -46.34 55.05 22.70
N LEU A 280 -47.60 54.65 22.52
CA LEU A 280 -47.99 53.30 22.07
C LEU A 280 -48.26 53.25 20.55
N GLY A 281 -48.20 54.39 19.85
CA GLY A 281 -48.55 54.50 18.43
C GLY A 281 -47.52 53.89 17.47
N GLU A 282 -46.25 53.81 17.84
CA GLU A 282 -45.21 53.18 17.02
C GLU A 282 -45.03 51.69 17.38
N PRO A 283 -45.00 50.77 16.40
CA PRO A 283 -44.67 49.37 16.63
C PRO A 283 -43.30 49.22 17.28
N ARG A 284 -43.23 48.46 18.37
CA ARG A 284 -41.98 48.16 19.11
C ARG A 284 -41.00 47.34 18.28
N GLU A 285 -41.49 46.65 17.26
CA GLU A 285 -40.70 45.86 16.31
C GLU A 285 -41.15 46.08 14.88
N ASN A 286 -40.25 45.87 13.93
CA ASN A 286 -40.53 45.99 12.49
C ASN A 286 -40.63 44.63 11.80
N SER A 287 -41.22 44.61 10.61
CA SER A 287 -41.39 43.41 9.77
C SER A 287 -40.15 43.02 8.95
N PHE A 288 -39.02 43.72 9.13
CA PHE A 288 -37.85 43.49 8.28
C PHE A 288 -37.19 42.16 8.61
N LEU A 289 -37.06 41.33 7.57
CA LEU A 289 -36.34 40.07 7.57
C LEU A 289 -35.70 39.91 6.19
N SER A 290 -34.40 39.61 6.14
CA SER A 290 -33.69 39.37 4.89
C SER A 290 -32.74 38.18 5.03
N CYS A 291 -32.58 37.43 3.93
CA CYS A 291 -31.60 36.36 3.81
C CYS A 291 -30.61 36.76 2.71
N ASP A 292 -29.36 37.03 3.08
CA ASP A 292 -28.32 37.42 2.14
C ASP A 292 -27.37 36.26 1.87
N PHE A 293 -27.37 35.76 0.65
CA PHE A 293 -26.47 34.70 0.18
C PHE A 293 -25.25 35.24 -0.58
N THR A 294 -25.14 36.56 -0.73
CA THR A 294 -24.07 37.28 -1.44
C THR A 294 -23.15 38.09 -0.53
N HIS A 295 -23.35 38.01 0.79
CA HIS A 295 -22.52 38.68 1.79
C HIS A 295 -21.04 38.24 1.76
N ASN A 296 -20.73 37.14 1.08
CA ASN A 296 -19.40 36.63 0.83
C ASN A 296 -19.30 35.95 -0.54
N ASP A 297 -18.09 35.84 -1.09
CA ASP A 297 -17.79 35.13 -2.34
C ASP A 297 -17.91 33.59 -2.21
N CYS A 298 -18.76 33.12 -1.29
CA CYS A 298 -18.91 31.71 -0.93
C CYS A 298 -19.36 30.87 -2.12
N PHE A 299 -20.28 31.36 -2.98
CA PHE A 299 -20.69 30.64 -4.18
C PHE A 299 -19.54 30.38 -5.14
N SER A 300 -18.69 31.38 -5.41
CA SER A 300 -17.52 31.21 -6.27
C SER A 300 -16.48 30.27 -5.64
N THR A 301 -16.36 30.29 -4.32
CA THR A 301 -15.46 29.40 -3.59
C THR A 301 -15.96 27.96 -3.60
N ILE A 302 -17.27 27.74 -3.43
CA ILE A 302 -17.91 26.43 -3.54
C ILE A 302 -17.77 25.90 -4.97
N ASP A 303 -18.01 26.73 -5.99
CA ASP A 303 -17.88 26.33 -7.39
C ASP A 303 -16.44 25.89 -7.73
N ARG A 304 -15.44 26.66 -7.29
CA ARG A 304 -14.03 26.27 -7.43
C ARG A 304 -13.74 24.94 -6.71
N ASN A 305 -14.17 24.82 -5.45
CA ASN A 305 -13.92 23.61 -4.66
C ASN A 305 -14.67 22.39 -5.22
N LEU A 306 -15.83 22.57 -5.86
CA LEU A 306 -16.58 21.51 -6.55
C LEU A 306 -15.85 21.04 -7.81
N ASN A 307 -15.21 21.93 -8.56
CA ASN A 307 -14.37 21.56 -9.71
C ASN A 307 -13.13 20.77 -9.28
N ASP A 308 -12.59 21.05 -8.10
CA ASP A 308 -11.48 20.30 -7.50
C ASP A 308 -11.94 19.03 -6.73
N LEU A 309 -13.26 18.82 -6.58
CA LEU A 309 -13.81 17.75 -5.75
C LEU A 309 -13.74 16.40 -6.47
N GLY A 310 -12.71 15.64 -6.09
CA GLY A 310 -12.53 14.26 -6.52
C GLY A 310 -11.93 14.17 -7.92
N ARG A 311 -11.08 13.17 -8.11
CA ARG A 311 -10.44 12.89 -9.41
C ARG A 311 -10.38 11.39 -9.61
N VAL A 312 -10.86 10.92 -10.75
CA VAL A 312 -10.65 9.53 -11.16
C VAL A 312 -9.22 9.41 -11.69
N ARG A 313 -8.45 8.49 -11.11
CA ARG A 313 -7.08 8.19 -11.53
C ARG A 313 -7.03 6.74 -11.99
N THR A 314 -6.20 6.47 -12.99
CA THR A 314 -5.86 5.11 -13.41
C THR A 314 -4.35 4.99 -13.39
N SER A 315 -3.88 3.77 -13.12
CA SER A 315 -2.45 3.48 -13.12
C SER A 315 -2.13 2.40 -14.14
N THR A 316 -1.02 2.59 -14.83
CA THR A 316 -0.41 1.64 -15.75
C THR A 316 0.88 1.06 -15.17
N THR A 317 1.12 1.27 -13.88
CA THR A 317 2.32 0.79 -13.19
C THR A 317 2.43 -0.72 -13.31
N PHE A 318 3.62 -1.19 -13.64
CA PHE A 318 3.94 -2.58 -13.82
C PHE A 318 4.93 -3.04 -12.74
N PRO A 319 4.43 -3.66 -11.64
CA PRO A 319 5.22 -3.89 -10.42
C PRO A 319 6.56 -4.59 -10.65
N SER A 320 6.61 -5.61 -11.51
CA SER A 320 7.81 -6.40 -11.76
C SER A 320 8.97 -5.66 -12.45
N LEU A 321 8.74 -4.44 -12.95
CA LEU A 321 9.80 -3.56 -13.45
C LEU A 321 10.12 -2.40 -12.49
N CYS A 322 9.29 -2.19 -11.46
CA CYS A 322 9.56 -1.19 -10.43
C CYS A 322 10.82 -1.55 -9.65
N THR A 323 11.55 -0.51 -9.23
CA THR A 323 12.81 -0.66 -8.50
C THR A 323 12.76 0.13 -7.22
N ALA A 324 13.44 -0.36 -6.19
CA ALA A 324 13.58 0.32 -4.92
C ALA A 324 15.05 0.34 -4.52
N HIS A 325 15.47 1.44 -3.90
CA HIS A 325 16.81 1.60 -3.37
C HIS A 325 16.76 2.31 -2.02
N ILE A 326 17.77 2.07 -1.20
CA ILE A 326 17.95 2.81 0.05
C ILE A 326 18.68 4.12 -0.25
N ASP A 327 18.18 5.23 0.28
CA ASP A 327 18.72 6.56 -0.03
C ASP A 327 20.13 6.75 0.58
N ASP A 328 20.27 6.34 1.85
CA ASP A 328 21.49 6.49 2.67
C ASP A 328 21.83 5.17 3.40
N GLU A 329 23.01 5.09 4.01
CA GLU A 329 23.35 3.97 4.92
C GLU A 329 22.35 3.92 6.09
N ALA A 330 21.66 2.78 6.24
CA ALA A 330 20.75 2.60 7.37
C ALA A 330 21.54 2.40 8.66
N VAL A 331 21.21 3.20 9.68
CA VAL A 331 21.84 3.11 11.00
C VAL A 331 20.81 2.71 12.05
N ALA A 332 21.19 1.81 12.95
CA ALA A 332 20.35 1.37 14.06
C ALA A 332 19.87 2.58 14.90
N GLY A 333 18.56 2.66 15.14
CA GLY A 333 17.91 3.72 15.91
C GLY A 333 17.59 5.00 15.12
N ILE A 334 18.10 5.16 13.90
CA ILE A 334 17.84 6.32 13.03
C ILE A 334 16.75 5.97 12.02
N GLU A 335 15.91 6.94 11.64
CA GLU A 335 14.92 6.71 10.58
C GLU A 335 15.64 6.59 9.23
N ALA A 336 15.46 5.46 8.56
CA ALA A 336 15.98 5.18 7.23
C ALA A 336 14.85 5.31 6.19
N VAL A 337 15.24 5.65 4.96
CA VAL A 337 14.33 5.87 3.84
C VAL A 337 14.70 4.97 2.68
N VAL A 338 13.71 4.24 2.17
CA VAL A 338 13.79 3.53 0.89
C VAL A 338 12.89 4.24 -0.12
N THR A 339 13.46 4.59 -1.27
CA THR A 339 12.73 5.21 -2.37
C THR A 339 12.35 4.14 -3.40
N LEU A 340 11.05 3.92 -3.56
CA LEU A 340 10.46 3.11 -4.62
C LEU A 340 10.16 4.00 -5.83
N SER A 341 10.67 3.61 -7.00
CA SER A 341 10.36 4.22 -8.28
C SER A 341 9.43 3.32 -9.09
N THR A 342 8.23 3.82 -9.43
CA THR A 342 7.29 3.07 -10.25
C THR A 342 7.46 3.35 -11.74
N VAL A 343 7.28 2.30 -12.55
CA VAL A 343 7.39 2.34 -14.01
C VAL A 343 6.22 1.64 -14.66
N ASP A 344 5.93 1.96 -15.92
CA ASP A 344 4.94 1.23 -16.72
C ASP A 344 5.51 -0.04 -17.37
N TYR A 345 4.69 -0.69 -18.20
CA TYR A 345 5.08 -1.91 -18.93
C TYR A 345 6.26 -1.69 -19.89
N HIS A 346 6.46 -0.47 -20.40
CA HIS A 346 7.59 -0.12 -21.28
C HIS A 346 8.87 0.22 -20.49
N GLY A 347 8.76 0.33 -19.16
CA GLY A 347 9.86 0.72 -18.28
C GLY A 347 9.99 2.24 -18.12
N ASP A 348 9.03 3.02 -18.62
CA ASP A 348 9.02 4.46 -18.47
C ASP A 348 8.55 4.85 -17.07
N LEU A 349 9.25 5.82 -16.45
CA LEU A 349 8.92 6.33 -15.12
C LEU A 349 7.52 6.93 -15.10
N ARG A 350 6.76 6.58 -14.06
CA ARG A 350 5.48 7.22 -13.77
C ARG A 350 5.70 8.68 -13.37
N ARG A 351 4.69 9.51 -13.60
CA ARG A 351 4.71 10.96 -13.29
C ARG A 351 3.60 11.37 -12.32
N THR A 352 2.87 10.39 -11.80
CA THR A 352 1.71 10.56 -10.94
C THR A 352 1.73 9.45 -9.92
N GLY A 353 1.38 9.77 -8.67
CA GLY A 353 1.18 8.78 -7.62
C GLY A 353 -0.24 8.21 -7.59
N GLY A 354 -0.56 7.59 -6.48
CA GLY A 354 -1.86 6.99 -6.16
C GLY A 354 -1.90 5.46 -6.20
N ASP A 355 -0.81 4.80 -6.57
CA ASP A 355 -0.69 3.35 -6.54
C ASP A 355 -0.73 2.81 -5.10
N PRO A 356 -1.43 1.69 -4.85
CA PRO A 356 -1.44 1.02 -3.57
C PRO A 356 -0.10 0.30 -3.36
N VAL A 357 0.73 0.87 -2.50
CA VAL A 357 2.03 0.34 -2.10
C VAL A 357 1.95 -0.22 -0.69
N GLN A 358 2.36 -1.48 -0.51
CA GLN A 358 2.51 -2.15 0.77
C GLN A 358 3.97 -2.54 0.95
N ALA A 359 4.44 -2.49 2.19
CA ALA A 359 5.79 -2.94 2.50
C ALA A 359 5.90 -3.54 3.90
N GLU A 360 6.85 -4.46 4.04
CA GLU A 360 7.16 -5.15 5.29
C GLU A 360 8.69 -5.29 5.40
N VAL A 361 9.27 -4.87 6.53
CA VAL A 361 10.72 -4.97 6.80
C VAL A 361 10.91 -6.11 7.79
N LEU A 362 11.78 -7.05 7.42
CA LEU A 362 12.09 -8.24 8.19
C LEU A 362 13.59 -8.25 8.51
N ALA A 363 13.93 -8.38 9.80
CA ALA A 363 15.28 -8.66 10.21
C ALA A 363 15.67 -10.09 9.79
N VAL A 364 16.83 -10.24 9.16
CA VAL A 364 17.38 -11.54 8.78
C VAL A 364 18.19 -12.07 9.96
N GLU A 365 17.49 -12.55 11.00
CA GLU A 365 18.14 -13.18 12.16
C GLU A 365 18.44 -14.67 11.88
N PRO A 366 19.61 -15.21 12.28
CA PRO A 366 19.93 -16.63 12.12
C PRO A 366 19.03 -17.57 12.93
N GLU A 367 18.50 -17.14 14.08
CA GLU A 367 17.79 -18.03 15.04
C GLU A 367 16.65 -17.31 15.81
N GLY A 368 15.94 -16.38 15.15
CA GLY A 368 14.82 -15.64 15.74
C GLY A 368 13.59 -15.63 14.85
N SER A 369 12.40 -15.62 15.45
CA SER A 369 11.17 -15.31 14.72
C SER A 369 11.24 -13.85 14.24
N PRO A 370 11.08 -13.59 12.93
CA PRO A 370 11.22 -12.25 12.39
C PRO A 370 10.17 -11.33 13.01
N VAL A 371 10.62 -10.25 13.64
CA VAL A 371 9.73 -9.21 14.17
C VAL A 371 9.46 -8.22 13.04
N PRO A 372 8.20 -8.04 12.60
CA PRO A 372 7.88 -7.05 11.57
C PRO A 372 8.06 -5.64 12.13
N LEU A 373 8.77 -4.79 11.39
CA LEU A 373 8.93 -3.37 11.74
C LEU A 373 7.77 -2.55 11.17
N SER A 374 7.35 -1.50 11.89
CA SER A 374 6.40 -0.53 11.36
C SER A 374 7.03 0.30 10.25
N ILE A 375 6.37 0.38 9.11
CA ILE A 375 6.77 1.20 7.96
C ILE A 375 5.69 2.24 7.71
N LYS A 376 6.13 3.47 7.44
CA LYS A 376 5.26 4.53 6.92
C LYS A 376 5.56 4.72 5.44
N VAL A 377 4.56 4.56 4.59
CA VAL A 377 4.68 4.82 3.14
C VAL A 377 4.12 6.23 2.85
N THR A 378 4.87 7.03 2.11
CA THR A 378 4.47 8.37 1.66
C THR A 378 4.55 8.42 0.15
N ASP A 379 3.44 8.79 -0.49
CA ASP A 379 3.36 9.03 -1.92
C ASP A 379 3.80 10.46 -2.24
N CYS A 380 4.78 10.62 -3.15
CA CYS A 380 5.27 11.93 -3.57
C CYS A 380 4.44 12.54 -4.72
N ASP A 381 3.41 11.84 -5.19
CA ASP A 381 2.54 12.16 -6.32
C ASP A 381 3.28 12.39 -7.65
N ASP A 382 4.52 11.93 -7.76
CA ASP A 382 5.38 12.06 -8.94
C ASP A 382 5.77 10.70 -9.54
N GLY A 383 5.20 9.60 -9.05
CA GLY A 383 5.58 8.23 -9.40
C GLY A 383 6.62 7.60 -8.46
N THR A 384 7.04 8.32 -7.43
CA THR A 384 7.93 7.80 -6.39
C THR A 384 7.24 7.72 -5.03
N TYR A 385 7.66 6.73 -4.24
CA TYR A 385 7.14 6.46 -2.90
C TYR A 385 8.30 6.37 -1.91
N LYS A 386 8.18 7.06 -0.78
CA LYS A 386 9.16 7.02 0.30
C LYS A 386 8.68 6.13 1.43
N LEU A 387 9.47 5.12 1.75
CA LEU A 387 9.21 4.13 2.79
C LEU A 387 10.12 4.43 3.98
N TYR A 388 9.52 4.88 5.08
CA TYR A 388 10.21 5.26 6.31
C TYR A 388 10.12 4.13 7.34
N PHE A 389 11.26 3.76 7.93
CA PHE A 389 11.34 2.78 9.01
C PHE A 389 12.53 3.09 9.92
N ARG A 390 12.52 2.57 11.15
CA ARG A 390 13.63 2.75 12.11
C ARG A 390 14.13 1.38 12.57
N PRO A 391 15.27 0.88 12.07
CA PRO A 391 15.80 -0.42 12.47
C PRO A 391 16.28 -0.37 13.93
N PRO A 392 15.88 -1.33 14.80
CA PRO A 392 16.20 -1.27 16.23
C PRO A 392 17.63 -1.75 16.55
N LYS A 393 18.21 -2.61 15.70
CA LYS A 393 19.52 -3.24 15.91
C LYS A 393 20.32 -3.29 14.62
N PRO A 394 21.67 -3.26 14.70
CA PRO A 394 22.52 -3.51 13.54
C PRO A 394 22.36 -4.96 13.05
N GLY A 395 22.51 -5.16 11.74
CA GLY A 395 22.34 -6.46 11.11
C GLY A 395 21.78 -6.35 9.69
N ARG A 396 21.53 -7.50 9.06
CA ARG A 396 21.00 -7.55 7.69
C ARG A 396 19.47 -7.56 7.73
N TYR A 397 18.85 -6.74 6.89
CA TYR A 397 17.40 -6.63 6.76
C TYR A 397 16.97 -6.90 5.32
N GLY A 398 15.74 -7.38 5.16
CA GLY A 398 15.06 -7.47 3.87
C GLY A 398 13.76 -6.68 3.92
N ILE A 399 13.57 -5.74 2.99
CA ILE A 399 12.28 -5.07 2.79
C ILE A 399 11.53 -5.74 1.65
N LYS A 400 10.34 -6.26 1.96
CA LYS A 400 9.38 -6.70 0.97
C LYS A 400 8.54 -5.52 0.54
N ILE A 401 8.44 -5.27 -0.77
CA ILE A 401 7.66 -4.18 -1.34
C ILE A 401 6.73 -4.75 -2.40
N GLU A 402 5.44 -4.45 -2.25
CA GLU A 402 4.40 -4.87 -3.16
C GLU A 402 3.62 -3.66 -3.68
N VAL A 403 3.41 -3.63 -5.00
CA VAL A 403 2.56 -2.62 -5.66
C VAL A 403 1.41 -3.39 -6.31
N PHE A 404 0.17 -3.01 -6.03
CA PHE A 404 -1.02 -3.80 -6.42
C PHE A 404 -0.98 -5.27 -5.97
N GLU A 405 -0.50 -5.53 -4.74
CA GLU A 405 -0.33 -6.89 -4.17
C GLU A 405 0.59 -7.79 -5.00
N ARG A 406 1.51 -7.20 -5.76
CA ARG A 406 2.51 -7.92 -6.54
C ARG A 406 3.91 -7.45 -6.17
N PRO A 407 4.86 -8.37 -6.05
CA PRO A 407 6.23 -8.03 -5.71
C PRO A 407 6.87 -7.18 -6.80
N ILE A 408 7.73 -6.25 -6.39
CA ILE A 408 8.61 -5.54 -7.31
C ILE A 408 9.74 -6.43 -7.82
N LYS A 409 10.55 -5.92 -8.77
CA LYS A 409 11.65 -6.69 -9.39
C LYS A 409 12.60 -7.33 -8.37
N ASP A 410 13.12 -6.52 -7.44
CA ASP A 410 14.10 -6.93 -6.43
C ASP A 410 13.43 -7.10 -5.07
N ASN A 411 12.64 -8.18 -4.93
CA ASN A 411 11.84 -8.44 -3.73
C ASN A 411 12.19 -9.81 -3.09
N PRO A 412 12.61 -9.88 -1.80
CA PRO A 412 12.89 -8.76 -0.90
C PRO A 412 14.18 -8.01 -1.27
N LEU A 413 14.20 -6.69 -1.08
CA LEU A 413 15.40 -5.87 -1.20
C LEU A 413 16.22 -6.00 0.09
N TYR A 414 17.41 -6.57 0.00
CA TYR A 414 18.30 -6.75 1.16
C TYR A 414 19.27 -5.58 1.31
N PHE A 415 19.47 -5.12 2.54
CA PHE A 415 20.43 -4.09 2.91
C PHE A 415 20.99 -4.34 4.32
N ASP A 416 22.16 -3.77 4.60
CA ASP A 416 22.82 -3.90 5.89
C ASP A 416 22.58 -2.63 6.72
N VAL A 417 22.31 -2.83 8.02
CA VAL A 417 22.13 -1.77 9.01
C VAL A 417 23.37 -1.72 9.89
N THR A 418 24.00 -0.56 9.96
CA THR A 418 25.22 -0.33 10.75
C THR A 418 24.88 0.11 12.18
N GLU A 419 25.81 -0.12 13.10
CA GLU A 419 25.71 0.40 14.48
C GLU A 419 26.19 1.85 14.57
N HIS A 420 27.09 2.25 13.67
CA HIS A 420 27.80 3.53 13.75
C HIS A 420 27.28 4.49 12.70
N ASN A 421 26.78 5.64 13.14
CA ASN A 421 26.48 6.75 12.25
C ASN A 421 27.79 7.49 11.92
N ASN A 422 28.24 7.40 10.67
CA ASN A 422 29.44 8.10 10.23
C ASN A 422 29.17 9.60 10.10
N PRO A 423 30.09 10.48 10.51
CA PRO A 423 29.90 11.92 10.35
C PRO A 423 29.93 12.30 8.87
N ILE A 424 29.02 13.18 8.46
CA ILE A 424 28.96 13.74 7.09
C ILE A 424 30.24 14.53 6.78
N GLN A 425 30.76 15.26 7.77
CA GLN A 425 31.97 16.05 7.66
C GLN A 425 32.76 16.02 8.97
N VAL A 426 34.09 16.00 8.87
CA VAL A 426 35.01 16.06 10.01
C VAL A 426 35.87 17.30 9.86
N TYR A 427 35.88 18.15 10.88
CA TYR A 427 36.66 19.39 10.89
C TYR A 427 37.53 19.51 12.15
N GLY A 428 38.79 19.82 11.91
CA GLY A 428 39.78 20.20 12.90
C GLY A 428 40.68 19.08 13.42
N GLY A 429 41.64 19.47 14.26
CA GLY A 429 42.62 18.59 14.87
C GLY A 429 42.95 19.01 16.30
N ARG A 430 43.73 18.21 17.03
CA ARG A 430 44.11 18.55 18.42
C ARG A 430 45.15 19.66 18.42
N GLY A 431 44.87 20.78 19.11
CA GLY A 431 45.82 21.88 19.29
C GLY A 431 45.17 23.25 19.56
N SER A 432 45.89 24.32 19.27
CA SER A 432 45.48 25.71 19.56
C SER A 432 45.45 26.63 18.34
N GLY A 433 45.88 26.13 17.18
CA GLY A 433 45.86 26.81 15.90
C GLY A 433 44.47 27.18 15.40
N LYS A 434 44.45 27.80 14.21
CA LYS A 434 43.24 28.28 13.51
C LYS A 434 42.19 27.17 13.36
N ASP A 435 42.62 26.03 12.84
CA ASP A 435 41.75 24.89 12.54
C ASP A 435 41.81 23.82 13.64
N GLU A 436 42.49 24.08 14.75
CA GLU A 436 42.67 23.12 15.85
C GLU A 436 41.75 23.41 17.04
N PHE A 437 41.46 22.39 17.83
CA PHE A 437 40.66 22.45 19.05
C PHE A 437 41.42 21.84 20.23
N MET A 438 41.19 22.39 21.42
CA MET A 438 41.66 21.86 22.68
C MET A 438 40.45 21.74 23.61
N GLN A 439 39.89 20.54 23.72
CA GLN A 439 38.69 20.26 24.52
C GLN A 439 37.47 21.10 24.07
N PRO A 440 36.96 20.90 22.83
CA PRO A 440 35.66 21.44 22.45
C PRO A 440 34.57 20.72 23.26
N VAL A 441 33.69 21.47 23.93
CA VAL A 441 32.71 20.90 24.88
C VAL A 441 31.27 21.03 24.40
N SER A 442 30.91 22.14 23.76
CA SER A 442 29.53 22.42 23.37
C SER A 442 29.48 23.23 22.07
N VAL A 443 28.34 23.14 21.37
CA VAL A 443 28.08 23.81 20.09
C VAL A 443 26.74 24.54 20.16
N ALA A 444 26.68 25.74 19.59
CA ALA A 444 25.44 26.47 19.39
C ALA A 444 25.35 26.95 17.94
N ILE A 445 24.14 26.93 17.38
CA ILE A 445 23.88 27.30 15.98
C ILE A 445 22.98 28.52 15.99
N ASP A 446 23.30 29.48 15.12
CA ASP A 446 22.43 30.61 14.84
C ASP A 446 21.95 30.56 13.39
N ASP A 447 20.69 30.13 13.22
CA ASP A 447 20.08 29.95 11.90
C ASP A 447 19.89 31.27 11.14
N MET A 448 19.79 32.40 11.83
CA MET A 448 19.57 33.71 11.20
C MET A 448 20.83 34.19 10.46
N ASP A 449 21.98 34.07 11.11
CA ASP A 449 23.28 34.49 10.56
C ASP A 449 24.05 33.33 9.89
N GLN A 450 23.51 32.11 9.93
CA GLN A 450 24.13 30.88 9.41
C GLN A 450 25.52 30.61 10.02
N LEU A 451 25.62 30.78 11.35
CA LEU A 451 26.87 30.65 12.10
C LEU A 451 26.83 29.48 13.07
N VAL A 452 27.98 28.81 13.21
CA VAL A 452 28.22 27.73 14.17
C VAL A 452 29.25 28.21 15.20
N TYR A 453 28.88 28.16 16.47
CA TYR A 453 29.72 28.55 17.59
C TYR A 453 30.16 27.31 18.35
N VAL A 454 31.46 27.01 18.33
CA VAL A 454 32.05 25.89 19.06
C VAL A 454 32.78 26.41 20.29
N LEU A 455 32.35 26.00 21.47
CA LEU A 455 32.99 26.34 22.73
C LEU A 455 34.25 25.47 22.92
N ASP A 456 35.41 26.07 22.64
CA ASP A 456 36.74 25.44 22.68
C ASP A 456 37.39 25.72 24.06
N THR A 457 36.88 25.02 25.06
CA THR A 457 37.11 25.31 26.48
C THR A 457 38.59 25.28 26.87
N GLY A 458 39.37 24.32 26.38
CA GLY A 458 40.81 24.24 26.69
C GLY A 458 41.62 25.40 26.11
N ASN A 459 41.15 26.02 25.03
CA ASN A 459 41.71 27.25 24.49
C ASN A 459 41.06 28.53 25.05
N SER A 460 40.09 28.42 25.98
CA SER A 460 39.35 29.55 26.58
C SER A 460 38.77 30.52 25.54
N ARG A 461 38.22 29.96 24.45
CA ARG A 461 37.65 30.72 23.34
C ARG A 461 36.38 30.07 22.81
N ILE A 462 35.61 30.83 22.04
CA ILE A 462 34.56 30.31 21.17
C ILE A 462 35.06 30.43 19.73
N LYS A 463 34.99 29.35 18.96
CA LYS A 463 35.32 29.34 17.54
C LYS A 463 34.05 29.55 16.72
N VAL A 464 34.09 30.52 15.81
CA VAL A 464 32.97 30.84 14.92
C VAL A 464 33.27 30.26 13.53
N LEU A 465 32.35 29.45 13.02
CA LEU A 465 32.39 28.82 11.71
C LEU A 465 31.12 29.19 10.92
N ASN A 466 31.17 29.10 9.59
CA ASN A 466 29.96 29.06 8.76
C ASN A 466 29.41 27.61 8.68
N TYR A 467 28.34 27.40 7.91
CA TYR A 467 27.72 26.09 7.72
C TYR A 467 28.59 25.10 6.94
N ASP A 468 29.54 25.60 6.14
CA ASP A 468 30.56 24.79 5.46
C ASP A 468 31.75 24.40 6.39
N LEU A 469 31.65 24.75 7.68
CA LEU A 469 32.67 24.59 8.72
C LEU A 469 33.97 25.37 8.48
N GLU A 470 33.93 26.39 7.62
CA GLU A 470 35.06 27.28 7.41
C GLU A 470 35.23 28.24 8.58
N PHE A 471 36.48 28.42 9.01
CA PHE A 471 36.81 29.32 10.10
C PHE A 471 36.58 30.79 9.75
N ILE A 472 35.80 31.48 10.58
CA ILE A 472 35.58 32.93 10.49
C ILE A 472 36.48 33.66 11.49
N LYS A 473 36.31 33.39 12.79
CA LYS A 473 37.04 34.09 13.86
C LYS A 473 37.03 33.33 15.20
N HIS A 474 37.87 33.77 16.12
CA HIS A 474 37.77 33.43 17.55
C HIS A 474 37.11 34.56 18.32
N ILE A 475 36.28 34.20 19.29
CA ILE A 475 35.73 35.10 20.31
C ILE A 475 36.39 34.75 21.64
N THR A 476 36.91 35.76 22.32
CA THR A 476 37.51 35.66 23.66
C THR A 476 36.77 36.59 24.60
N ASN A 477 36.57 36.15 25.84
CA ASN A 477 35.86 36.91 26.86
C ASN A 477 36.35 36.45 28.25
N GLU A 478 36.29 37.34 29.24
CA GLU A 478 36.72 37.02 30.61
C GLU A 478 35.94 35.85 31.23
N GLY A 479 34.66 35.69 30.88
CA GLY A 479 33.82 34.57 31.29
C GLY A 479 34.28 33.20 30.76
N LEU A 480 35.05 33.18 29.67
CA LEU A 480 35.62 31.97 29.05
C LEU A 480 36.94 31.52 29.69
N ASN A 481 37.51 32.36 30.56
CA ASN A 481 38.80 32.09 31.18
C ASN A 481 38.74 30.90 32.14
N GLY A 482 39.92 30.34 32.40
CA GLY A 482 40.09 29.25 33.36
C GLY A 482 39.64 27.88 32.83
N ARG A 483 39.41 27.73 31.52
CA ARG A 483 39.13 26.44 30.86
C ARG A 483 38.01 25.65 31.54
N SER A 484 36.92 26.35 31.87
CA SER A 484 35.84 25.81 32.70
C SER A 484 34.44 26.10 32.16
N CYS A 485 34.32 26.59 30.94
CA CYS A 485 33.01 26.71 30.31
C CYS A 485 32.54 25.36 29.80
N THR A 486 31.26 25.06 29.97
CA THR A 486 30.69 23.74 29.66
C THR A 486 29.45 23.80 28.78
N GLY A 487 28.72 24.91 28.78
CA GLY A 487 27.55 25.12 27.93
C GLY A 487 27.59 26.47 27.23
N ILE A 488 26.97 26.52 26.04
CA ILE A 488 26.79 27.72 25.22
C ILE A 488 25.41 27.69 24.58
N ALA A 489 24.75 28.85 24.48
CA ALA A 489 23.49 29.04 23.76
C ALA A 489 23.46 30.40 23.06
N VAL A 490 22.67 30.52 21.99
CA VAL A 490 22.44 31.78 21.28
C VAL A 490 21.23 32.50 21.86
N SER A 491 21.39 33.77 22.23
CA SER A 491 20.31 34.68 22.62
C SER A 491 20.02 35.71 21.53
N ASN A 492 18.98 36.52 21.69
CA ASN A 492 18.68 37.62 20.76
C ASN A 492 19.76 38.72 20.76
N HIS A 493 20.64 38.75 21.77
CA HIS A 493 21.67 39.78 21.93
C HIS A 493 23.10 39.24 21.72
N GLY A 494 23.26 37.93 21.51
CA GLY A 494 24.55 37.29 21.28
C GLY A 494 24.61 35.86 21.83
N LEU A 495 25.58 35.60 22.72
CA LEU A 495 25.91 34.28 23.21
C LEU A 495 25.85 34.23 24.73
N VAL A 496 25.24 33.20 25.29
CA VAL A 496 25.22 32.91 26.72
C VAL A 496 26.10 31.71 26.98
N VAL A 497 27.04 31.82 27.91
CA VAL A 497 27.91 30.72 28.35
C VAL A 497 27.79 30.49 29.83
N VAL A 498 28.02 29.24 30.24
CA VAL A 498 28.08 28.86 31.64
C VAL A 498 29.45 28.34 32.01
N ASN A 499 29.97 28.80 33.15
CA ASN A 499 31.27 28.41 33.67
C ASN A 499 31.07 27.71 35.03
N TRP A 500 31.30 26.40 35.06
CA TRP A 500 31.01 25.59 36.26
C TRP A 500 31.91 25.94 37.44
N ARG A 501 33.15 26.39 37.19
CA ARG A 501 34.12 26.71 38.24
C ARG A 501 33.81 28.05 38.91
N THR A 502 33.52 29.07 38.11
CA THR A 502 33.14 30.39 38.65
C THR A 502 31.65 30.45 39.02
N LYS A 503 30.86 29.44 38.65
CA LYS A 503 29.41 29.38 38.81
C LYS A 503 28.71 30.58 38.21
N ALA A 504 29.26 31.09 37.12
CA ALA A 504 28.76 32.28 36.44
C ALA A 504 28.06 31.89 35.14
N VAL A 505 26.96 32.58 34.87
CA VAL A 505 26.31 32.63 33.56
C VAL A 505 26.64 34.00 32.97
N THR A 506 27.29 34.01 31.82
CA THR A 506 27.76 35.23 31.16
C THR A 506 27.12 35.33 29.78
N GLU A 507 26.42 36.43 29.52
CA GLU A 507 25.96 36.80 28.19
C GLU A 507 26.93 37.81 27.57
N MET A 508 27.29 37.60 26.32
CA MET A 508 28.22 38.42 25.56
C MET A 508 27.73 38.65 24.13
N THR A 509 28.19 39.74 23.51
CA THR A 509 27.95 40.00 22.09
C THR A 509 28.74 39.03 21.20
N ILE A 510 28.39 38.97 19.92
CA ILE A 510 29.16 38.23 18.88
C ILE A 510 30.58 38.78 18.66
N LEU A 511 30.94 39.90 19.29
CA LEU A 511 32.29 40.48 19.30
C LEU A 511 33.06 40.12 20.57
N GLY A 512 32.45 39.41 21.52
CA GLY A 512 33.08 39.00 22.79
C GLY A 512 32.98 40.03 23.91
N GLN A 513 32.14 41.06 23.78
CA GLN A 513 31.92 42.05 24.85
C GLN A 513 30.87 41.52 25.83
N THR A 514 31.17 41.52 27.12
CA THR A 514 30.21 41.10 28.16
C THR A 514 29.03 42.07 28.21
N LEU A 515 27.81 41.53 28.05
CA LEU A 515 26.56 42.28 28.23
C LEU A 515 26.12 42.20 29.70
N LYS A 516 26.04 40.98 30.23
CA LYS A 516 25.70 40.73 31.63
C LYS A 516 26.37 39.45 32.12
N SER A 517 26.61 39.39 33.43
CA SER A 517 27.12 38.19 34.09
C SER A 517 26.52 38.08 35.48
N PHE A 518 25.99 36.91 35.83
CA PHE A 518 25.39 36.67 37.14
C PHE A 518 25.77 35.31 37.69
N THR A 519 25.63 35.15 39.00
CA THR A 519 25.75 33.87 39.71
C THR A 519 24.52 33.67 40.57
N TYR A 520 24.24 32.43 40.94
CA TYR A 520 23.15 32.09 41.85
C TYR A 520 23.69 31.23 42.98
N ASN A 521 23.31 31.57 44.22
CA ASN A 521 23.86 30.93 45.42
C ASN A 521 23.62 29.41 45.48
N ALA A 522 22.57 28.91 44.82
CA ALA A 522 22.29 27.48 44.79
C ALA A 522 23.11 26.73 43.74
N PHE A 523 23.85 27.41 42.85
CA PHE A 523 24.67 26.71 41.87
C PHE A 523 25.75 25.87 42.54
N GLN A 524 25.83 24.61 42.12
CA GLN A 524 26.83 23.66 42.57
C GLN A 524 27.73 23.27 41.40
N GLU A 525 27.14 22.70 40.34
CA GLU A 525 27.85 22.30 39.12
C GLU A 525 26.97 22.63 37.90
N PRO A 526 26.88 23.91 37.50
CA PRO A 526 26.10 24.29 36.33
C PRO A 526 26.85 23.84 35.08
N ILE A 527 26.26 22.91 34.33
CA ILE A 527 26.93 22.18 33.24
C ILE A 527 26.48 22.64 31.86
N ASP A 528 25.24 23.06 31.69
CA ASP A 528 24.72 23.46 30.38
C ASP A 528 23.71 24.60 30.48
N VAL A 529 23.51 25.31 29.37
CA VAL A 529 22.60 26.45 29.28
C VAL A 529 21.78 26.39 27.99
N ALA A 530 20.49 26.71 28.09
CA ALA A 530 19.59 26.91 26.95
C ALA A 530 18.89 28.26 27.09
N VAL A 531 18.55 28.89 25.97
CA VAL A 531 17.88 30.20 25.95
C VAL A 531 16.60 30.10 25.12
N ASP A 532 15.48 30.51 25.71
CA ASP A 532 14.24 30.73 24.99
C ASP A 532 14.27 32.10 24.31
N LYS A 533 14.39 32.12 22.98
CA LYS A 533 14.45 33.36 22.19
C LYS A 533 13.14 34.16 22.22
N ASN A 534 11.99 33.55 22.51
CA ASN A 534 10.69 34.23 22.50
C ASN A 534 10.47 35.07 23.75
N TYR A 535 10.76 34.51 24.93
CA TYR A 535 10.53 35.16 26.22
C TYR A 535 11.83 35.61 26.91
N GLY A 536 12.99 35.30 26.33
CA GLY A 536 14.30 35.63 26.88
C GLY A 536 14.69 34.82 28.11
N HIS A 537 14.04 33.67 28.35
CA HIS A 537 14.31 32.85 29.53
C HIS A 537 15.64 32.11 29.39
N ILE A 538 16.42 32.06 30.46
CA ILE A 538 17.71 31.37 30.52
C ILE A 538 17.55 30.14 31.41
N LEU A 539 17.69 28.95 30.83
CA LEU A 539 17.60 27.68 31.51
C LEU A 539 19.01 27.15 31.77
N VAL A 540 19.35 26.87 33.03
CA VAL A 540 20.66 26.37 33.44
C VAL A 540 20.50 25.00 34.07
N ALA A 541 21.08 23.98 33.46
CA ALA A 541 21.14 22.64 34.01
C ALA A 541 22.29 22.55 35.02
N ASP A 542 21.98 22.17 36.26
CA ASP A 542 22.96 22.01 37.32
C ASP A 542 23.00 20.54 37.79
N ASN A 543 24.13 19.88 37.52
CA ASN A 543 24.33 18.46 37.83
C ASN A 543 24.42 18.21 39.34
N GLY A 544 25.11 19.09 40.07
CA GLY A 544 25.27 18.98 41.52
C GLY A 544 23.93 19.11 42.24
N MET A 545 23.09 20.04 41.78
CA MET A 545 21.75 20.25 42.32
C MET A 545 20.68 19.30 41.76
N ARG A 546 20.97 18.58 40.67
CA ARG A 546 20.04 17.66 39.97
C ARG A 546 18.74 18.36 39.57
N CYS A 547 18.83 19.60 39.11
CA CYS A 547 17.69 20.39 38.68
C CYS A 547 18.06 21.33 37.53
N VAL A 548 17.04 21.88 36.90
CA VAL A 548 17.18 22.97 35.93
C VAL A 548 16.63 24.23 36.57
N PHE A 549 17.44 25.29 36.61
CA PHE A 549 17.02 26.61 37.04
C PHE A 549 16.57 27.43 35.84
N VAL A 550 15.47 28.15 35.97
CA VAL A 550 14.95 29.03 34.92
C VAL A 550 15.04 30.47 35.43
N PHE A 551 15.68 31.32 34.65
CA PHE A 551 15.86 32.74 34.91
C PHE A 551 15.17 33.57 33.83
N ASP A 552 14.80 34.81 34.16
CA ASP A 552 14.37 35.79 33.17
C ASP A 552 15.56 36.38 32.39
N ALA A 553 15.26 37.31 31.48
CA ALA A 553 16.25 37.99 30.67
C ALA A 553 17.21 38.86 31.49
N GLU A 554 16.88 39.21 32.73
CA GLU A 554 17.72 40.00 33.62
C GLU A 554 18.56 39.12 34.57
N GLY A 555 18.38 37.80 34.55
CA GLY A 555 19.09 36.84 35.40
C GLY A 555 18.46 36.64 36.78
N LYS A 556 17.20 37.04 36.97
CA LYS A 556 16.43 36.78 38.19
C LYS A 556 15.76 35.41 38.07
N MET A 557 15.85 34.62 39.15
CA MET A 557 15.29 33.27 39.19
C MET A 557 13.75 33.33 39.13
N LEU A 558 13.18 32.60 38.17
CA LEU A 558 11.73 32.45 37.98
C LEU A 558 11.22 31.20 38.72
N PHE A 559 11.76 30.03 38.36
CA PHE A 559 11.42 28.76 39.00
C PHE A 559 12.54 27.72 38.76
N GLN A 560 12.41 26.56 39.40
CA GLN A 560 13.31 25.42 39.20
C GLN A 560 12.50 24.15 38.89
N VAL A 561 13.02 23.32 38.00
CA VAL A 561 12.44 22.02 37.65
C VAL A 561 13.25 20.92 38.34
N ARG A 562 12.61 20.17 39.24
CA ARG A 562 13.21 19.02 39.95
C ARG A 562 12.19 17.90 40.10
N GLN A 563 12.64 16.65 40.02
CA GLN A 563 11.78 15.49 40.29
C GLN A 563 11.61 15.33 41.81
N TYR A 564 10.38 15.43 42.32
CA TYR A 564 10.07 15.04 43.70
C TYR A 564 10.00 13.51 43.77
N ILE A 565 11.02 12.87 44.35
CA ILE A 565 10.91 11.47 44.75
C ILE A 565 10.01 11.44 46.01
N PHE A 566 8.75 11.06 45.85
CA PHE A 566 7.92 10.64 46.98
C PHE A 566 8.58 9.40 47.61
N LYS A 567 9.34 9.58 48.70
CA LYS A 567 9.68 8.47 49.58
C LYS A 567 8.40 8.03 50.28
N PHE A 568 7.75 6.98 49.77
CA PHE A 568 6.81 6.20 50.57
C PHE A 568 7.59 5.62 51.75
N ASN A 569 7.54 6.28 52.90
CA ASN A 569 7.86 5.64 54.17
C ASN A 569 6.75 4.62 54.45
N LYS A 570 6.90 3.41 53.94
CA LYS A 570 6.24 2.24 54.55
C LYS A 570 6.87 2.05 55.93
N ARG A 571 6.22 2.60 56.96
CA ARG A 571 6.34 2.04 58.31
C ARG A 571 5.51 0.75 58.32
N TRP A 572 6.19 -0.32 58.70
CA TRP A 572 5.71 -1.69 58.83
C TRP A 572 4.57 -1.81 59.83
#